data_AF-A0A2G2JXP8-F1
#
_entry.id   AF-A0A2G2JXP8-F1
#
_cell.length_a   1.000
_cell.length_b   1.000
_cell.length_c   1.000
_cell.angle_alpha   90.00
_cell.angle_beta   90.00
_cell.angle_gamma   90.00
#
_symmetry.space_group_name_H-M   'P 1'
#
loop_
_entity.id
_entity.type
_entity.pdbx_description
1 polymer ?
#
loop_
_entity_poly.entity_id
_entity_poly.type
_entity_poly.pdbx_seq_one_letter_code
_entity_poly.pdbx_strand_id
1 'polypeptide(L)'
;MRRNLIIILIICLITCSCDLRTADQYYDLAYELEEKGKYSEAIPYLDKAIEKRPDFKPALLNRGADKSILKNYKGAIEDYKQILKYDSDNTYALLNIGNNYKRLKDYEESITYYTRALNTKGAIRNDSTYLVINIPNEWESDSDYYVRQYEIQYERGISYVYEKKYALAIADLLEALKYVDDYPNAMSWLGEAYYYSKDTLNARKYLTKASEYGMLDAEELLKELEDND
;
A
#
# COMPACT_ATOMS: atom_id res chain seq x y z
N MET A 1 16.70 -50.60 -32.57
CA MET A 1 15.49 -49.75 -32.59
C MET A 1 14.80 -49.60 -31.22
N ARG A 2 14.41 -50.66 -30.51
CA ARG A 2 13.70 -50.57 -29.20
C ARG A 2 14.43 -49.75 -28.11
N ARG A 3 15.75 -49.88 -27.97
CA ARG A 3 16.54 -49.14 -26.97
C ARG A 3 16.54 -47.62 -27.21
N ASN A 4 16.61 -47.20 -28.47
CA ASN A 4 16.60 -45.77 -28.83
C ASN A 4 15.19 -45.19 -28.67
N LEU A 5 14.13 -45.98 -28.92
CA LEU A 5 12.74 -45.57 -28.70
C LEU A 5 12.44 -45.36 -27.20
N ILE A 6 12.98 -46.22 -26.32
CA ILE A 6 12.84 -46.08 -24.86
C ILE A 6 13.59 -44.84 -24.35
N ILE A 7 14.79 -44.57 -24.86
CA ILE A 7 15.56 -43.37 -24.49
C ILE A 7 14.83 -42.10 -24.94
N ILE A 8 14.27 -42.07 -26.16
CA ILE A 8 13.47 -40.94 -26.65
C ILE A 8 12.20 -40.75 -25.83
N LEU A 9 11.49 -41.81 -25.45
CA LEU A 9 10.31 -41.75 -24.58
C LEU A 9 10.64 -41.24 -23.17
N ILE A 10 11.76 -41.65 -22.59
CA ILE A 10 12.22 -41.17 -21.28
C ILE A 10 12.62 -39.69 -21.36
N ILE A 11 13.34 -39.27 -22.40
CA ILE A 11 13.66 -37.85 -22.62
C ILE A 11 12.37 -37.04 -22.84
N CYS A 12 11.43 -37.54 -23.65
CA CYS A 12 10.13 -36.89 -23.85
C CYS A 12 9.31 -36.80 -22.55
N LEU A 13 9.30 -37.83 -21.70
CA LEU A 13 8.59 -37.81 -20.41
C LEU A 13 9.24 -36.86 -19.39
N ILE A 14 10.57 -36.75 -19.40
CA ILE A 14 11.32 -35.77 -18.60
C ILE A 14 11.05 -34.34 -19.12
N THR A 15 11.02 -34.13 -20.44
CA THR A 15 10.72 -32.81 -21.03
C THR A 15 9.25 -32.42 -20.96
N CYS A 16 8.32 -33.37 -20.79
CA CYS A 16 6.87 -33.13 -20.70
C CYS A 16 6.42 -32.75 -19.27
N SER A 17 7.31 -32.83 -18.27
CA SER A 17 6.99 -32.51 -16.87
C SER A 17 7.78 -31.34 -16.28
N CYS A 18 8.76 -30.79 -16.99
CA CYS A 18 9.46 -29.58 -16.56
C CYS A 18 8.70 -28.33 -17.04
N ASP A 19 8.05 -27.64 -16.11
CA ASP A 19 7.57 -26.28 -16.38
C ASP A 19 8.80 -25.35 -16.55
N LEU A 20 9.07 -24.98 -17.80
CA LEU A 20 10.21 -24.16 -18.23
C LEU A 20 9.93 -22.65 -18.17
N ARG A 21 8.77 -22.24 -17.64
CA ARG A 21 8.43 -20.82 -17.53
C ARG A 21 9.44 -20.06 -16.69
N THR A 22 9.79 -18.87 -17.15
CA THR A 22 10.65 -17.91 -16.43
C THR A 22 9.86 -17.24 -15.29
N ALA A 23 10.57 -16.54 -14.40
CA ALA A 23 9.93 -15.74 -13.36
C ALA A 23 8.98 -14.69 -13.98
N ASP A 24 9.42 -13.99 -15.02
CA ASP A 24 8.64 -12.97 -15.73
C ASP A 24 7.38 -13.56 -16.37
N GLN A 25 7.47 -14.74 -17.01
CA GLN A 25 6.29 -15.39 -17.60
C GLN A 25 5.26 -15.82 -16.56
N TYR A 26 5.68 -16.21 -15.36
CA TYR A 26 4.74 -16.47 -14.27
C TYR A 26 4.12 -15.18 -13.74
N TYR A 27 4.91 -14.12 -13.63
CA TYR A 27 4.42 -12.82 -13.22
C TYR A 27 3.39 -12.24 -14.22
N ASP A 28 3.64 -12.34 -15.53
CA ASP A 28 2.67 -11.89 -16.55
C ASP A 28 1.32 -12.61 -16.41
N LEU A 29 1.34 -13.92 -16.13
CA LEU A 29 0.12 -14.70 -15.88
C LEU A 29 -0.61 -14.25 -14.61
N ALA A 30 0.13 -13.91 -13.55
CA ALA A 30 -0.46 -13.36 -12.33
C ALA A 30 -1.09 -11.98 -12.60
N TYR A 31 -0.36 -11.11 -13.29
CA TYR A 31 -0.82 -9.77 -13.67
C TYR A 31 -2.12 -9.82 -14.51
N GLU A 32 -2.22 -10.74 -15.49
CA GLU A 32 -3.46 -10.94 -16.25
C GLU A 32 -4.68 -11.36 -15.41
N LEU A 33 -4.44 -12.03 -14.27
CA LEU A 33 -5.49 -12.43 -13.33
C LEU A 33 -5.85 -11.26 -12.40
N GLU A 34 -4.85 -10.49 -11.94
CA GLU A 34 -5.02 -9.27 -11.14
C GLU A 34 -5.85 -8.22 -11.88
N GLU A 35 -5.59 -8.00 -13.18
CA GLU A 35 -6.37 -7.12 -14.06
C GLU A 35 -7.85 -7.54 -14.16
N LYS A 36 -8.15 -8.81 -13.89
CA LYS A 36 -9.51 -9.38 -13.83
C LYS A 36 -10.07 -9.42 -12.40
N GLY A 37 -9.35 -8.89 -11.42
CA GLY A 37 -9.71 -8.92 -9.99
C GLY A 37 -9.58 -10.30 -9.34
N LYS A 38 -8.86 -11.24 -9.96
CA LYS A 38 -8.74 -12.65 -9.52
C LYS A 38 -7.50 -12.86 -8.65
N TYR A 39 -7.36 -12.07 -7.59
CA TYR A 39 -6.18 -12.04 -6.71
C TYR A 39 -5.82 -13.40 -6.09
N SER A 40 -6.83 -14.19 -5.66
CA SER A 40 -6.56 -15.52 -5.08
C SER A 40 -6.03 -16.52 -6.12
N GLU A 41 -6.40 -16.38 -7.39
CA GLU A 41 -5.90 -17.21 -8.49
C GLU A 41 -4.51 -16.76 -8.97
N ALA A 42 -4.16 -15.49 -8.77
CA ALA A 42 -2.87 -14.91 -9.14
C ALA A 42 -1.73 -15.36 -8.20
N ILE A 43 -1.99 -15.46 -6.89
CA ILE A 43 -0.99 -15.83 -5.87
C ILE A 43 -0.14 -17.07 -6.23
N PRO A 44 -0.72 -18.21 -6.68
CA PRO A 44 0.09 -19.37 -7.06
C PRO A 44 1.07 -19.13 -8.21
N TYR A 45 0.78 -18.18 -9.10
CA TYR A 45 1.71 -17.79 -10.17
C TYR A 45 2.80 -16.87 -9.64
N LEU A 46 2.46 -15.93 -8.75
CA LEU A 46 3.45 -15.10 -8.05
C LEU A 46 4.40 -15.95 -7.19
N ASP A 47 3.88 -16.98 -6.51
CA ASP A 47 4.68 -17.94 -5.74
C ASP A 47 5.73 -18.61 -6.63
N LYS A 48 5.35 -19.06 -7.83
CA LYS A 48 6.28 -19.64 -8.81
C LYS A 48 7.28 -18.62 -9.33
N ALA A 49 6.86 -17.38 -9.57
CA ALA A 49 7.76 -16.31 -9.99
C ALA A 49 8.85 -16.06 -8.93
N ILE A 50 8.46 -16.00 -7.66
CA ILE A 50 9.35 -15.80 -6.51
C ILE A 50 10.24 -17.03 -6.26
N GLU A 51 9.74 -18.24 -6.47
CA GLU A 51 10.56 -19.46 -6.39
C GLU A 51 11.70 -19.44 -7.43
N LYS A 52 11.42 -18.94 -8.64
CA LYS A 52 12.42 -18.80 -9.71
C LYS A 52 13.39 -17.64 -9.45
N ARG A 53 12.91 -16.53 -8.91
CA ARG A 53 13.69 -15.33 -8.59
C ARG A 53 13.26 -14.75 -7.23
N PRO A 54 13.93 -15.12 -6.12
CA PRO A 54 13.51 -14.73 -4.76
C PRO A 54 13.56 -13.23 -4.42
N ASP A 55 14.27 -12.44 -5.23
CA ASP A 55 14.41 -10.99 -5.14
C ASP A 55 13.56 -10.25 -6.18
N PHE A 56 12.65 -10.93 -6.87
CA PHE A 56 11.79 -10.34 -7.89
C PHE A 56 10.77 -9.37 -7.26
N LYS A 57 11.16 -8.09 -7.15
CA LYS A 57 10.39 -7.05 -6.44
C LYS A 57 8.94 -6.94 -6.91
N PRO A 58 8.63 -6.93 -8.22
CA PRO A 58 7.26 -6.86 -8.74
C PRO A 58 6.38 -8.00 -8.25
N ALA A 59 6.88 -9.23 -8.31
CA ALA A 59 6.11 -10.39 -7.84
C ALA A 59 5.87 -10.34 -6.32
N LEU A 60 6.86 -9.88 -5.53
CA LEU A 60 6.69 -9.67 -4.09
C LEU A 60 5.69 -8.56 -3.78
N LEU A 61 5.72 -7.45 -4.52
CA LEU A 61 4.79 -6.34 -4.37
C LEU A 61 3.35 -6.76 -4.68
N ASN A 62 3.12 -7.38 -5.84
CA ASN A 62 1.79 -7.79 -6.24
C ASN A 62 1.25 -8.88 -5.29
N ARG A 63 2.09 -9.84 -4.87
CA ARG A 63 1.64 -10.86 -3.91
C ARG A 63 1.29 -10.26 -2.56
N GLY A 64 2.07 -9.26 -2.12
CA GLY A 64 1.76 -8.47 -0.93
C GLY A 64 0.44 -7.70 -1.07
N ALA A 65 0.19 -7.08 -2.22
CA ALA A 65 -1.04 -6.36 -2.51
C ALA A 65 -2.25 -7.30 -2.52
N ASP A 66 -2.17 -8.42 -3.22
CA ASP A 66 -3.19 -9.45 -3.29
C ASP A 66 -3.53 -10.02 -1.93
N LYS A 67 -2.51 -10.35 -1.12
CA LYS A 67 -2.72 -10.81 0.27
C LYS A 67 -3.40 -9.74 1.11
N SER A 68 -3.04 -8.46 0.94
CA SER A 68 -3.69 -7.35 1.63
C SER A 68 -5.17 -7.21 1.25
N ILE A 69 -5.49 -7.28 -0.05
CA ILE A 69 -6.87 -7.26 -0.56
C ILE A 69 -7.68 -8.43 0.01
N LEU A 70 -7.07 -9.61 0.08
CA LEU A 70 -7.64 -10.83 0.68
C LEU A 70 -7.59 -10.82 2.22
N LYS A 71 -7.23 -9.70 2.85
CA LYS A 71 -7.16 -9.49 4.31
C LYS A 71 -6.14 -10.37 5.04
N ASN A 72 -5.21 -11.00 4.32
CA ASN A 72 -4.03 -11.64 4.88
C ASN A 72 -2.92 -10.61 5.12
N TYR A 73 -3.17 -9.66 6.02
CA TYR A 73 -2.27 -8.52 6.25
C TYR A 73 -0.89 -8.95 6.77
N LYS A 74 -0.83 -9.99 7.60
CA LYS A 74 0.46 -10.53 8.09
C LYS A 74 1.29 -11.12 6.95
N GLY A 75 0.66 -11.92 6.08
CA GLY A 75 1.34 -12.48 4.92
C GLY A 75 1.81 -11.40 3.93
N ALA A 76 1.03 -10.32 3.78
CA ALA A 76 1.41 -9.16 2.98
C ALA A 76 2.64 -8.45 3.58
N ILE A 77 2.66 -8.20 4.89
CA ILE A 77 3.79 -7.59 5.60
C ILE A 77 5.08 -8.39 5.38
N GLU A 78 5.02 -9.73 5.43
CA GLU A 78 6.21 -10.56 5.20
C GLU A 78 6.75 -10.43 3.77
N ASP A 79 5.87 -10.35 2.75
CA ASP A 79 6.29 -10.14 1.37
C ASP A 79 6.96 -8.76 1.19
N TYR A 80 6.37 -7.71 1.74
CA TYR A 80 6.98 -6.37 1.69
C TYR A 80 8.30 -6.30 2.48
N LYS A 81 8.39 -6.97 3.63
CA LYS A 81 9.65 -7.07 4.39
C LYS A 81 10.73 -7.83 3.62
N GLN A 82 10.36 -8.77 2.75
CA GLN A 82 11.33 -9.44 1.88
C GLN A 82 11.95 -8.47 0.88
N ILE A 83 11.18 -7.52 0.33
CA ILE A 83 11.72 -6.44 -0.52
C ILE A 83 12.75 -5.62 0.27
N LEU A 84 12.43 -5.25 1.52
CA LEU A 84 13.32 -4.46 2.38
C LEU A 84 14.64 -5.15 2.75
N LYS A 85 14.77 -6.47 2.54
CA LYS A 85 16.06 -7.17 2.70
C LYS A 85 17.04 -6.85 1.58
N TYR A 86 16.54 -6.53 0.39
CA TYR A 86 17.34 -6.23 -0.80
C TYR A 86 17.36 -4.73 -1.12
N ASP A 87 16.32 -4.01 -0.69
CA ASP A 87 16.13 -2.57 -0.92
C ASP A 87 15.54 -1.93 0.34
N SER A 88 16.40 -1.63 1.31
CA SER A 88 16.01 -1.19 2.66
C SER A 88 15.24 0.13 2.71
N ASP A 89 15.37 0.94 1.66
CA ASP A 89 14.81 2.28 1.54
C ASP A 89 13.64 2.32 0.55
N ASN A 90 13.09 1.17 0.18
CA ASN A 90 11.93 1.09 -0.71
C ASN A 90 10.70 1.74 -0.07
N THR A 91 10.38 2.96 -0.50
CA THR A 91 9.30 3.79 0.06
C THR A 91 7.95 3.11 -0.06
N TYR A 92 7.67 2.51 -1.22
CA TYR A 92 6.39 1.87 -1.51
C TYR A 92 6.16 0.63 -0.63
N ALA A 93 7.19 -0.20 -0.40
CA ALA A 93 7.11 -1.33 0.52
C ALA A 93 6.92 -0.85 1.97
N LEU A 94 7.64 0.17 2.42
CA LEU A 94 7.48 0.74 3.77
C LEU A 94 6.07 1.31 4.00
N LEU A 95 5.53 2.07 3.03
CA LEU A 95 4.15 2.56 3.06
C LEU A 95 3.17 1.40 3.21
N ASN A 96 3.30 0.37 2.37
CA ASN A 96 2.36 -0.74 2.37
C ASN A 96 2.46 -1.61 3.64
N ILE A 97 3.64 -1.74 4.25
CA ILE A 97 3.76 -2.33 5.59
C ILE A 97 2.97 -1.51 6.61
N GLY A 98 3.14 -0.18 6.60
CA GLY A 98 2.37 0.72 7.46
C GLY A 98 0.86 0.58 7.27
N ASN A 99 0.40 0.51 6.03
CA ASN A 99 -1.01 0.30 5.68
C ASN A 99 -1.54 -1.01 6.27
N ASN A 100 -0.78 -2.11 6.15
CA ASN A 100 -1.19 -3.41 6.67
C ASN A 100 -1.20 -3.45 8.21
N TYR A 101 -0.23 -2.82 8.89
CA TYR A 101 -0.27 -2.67 10.35
C TYR A 101 -1.48 -1.83 10.81
N LYS A 102 -1.79 -0.74 10.10
CA LYS A 102 -3.00 0.06 10.35
C LYS A 102 -4.27 -0.78 10.20
N ARG A 103 -4.36 -1.65 9.19
CA ARG A 103 -5.49 -2.60 9.02
C ARG A 103 -5.57 -3.66 10.12
N LEU A 104 -4.43 -4.02 10.71
CA LEU A 104 -4.35 -4.86 11.91
C LEU A 104 -4.66 -4.10 13.21
N LYS A 105 -4.91 -2.78 13.13
CA LYS A 105 -5.09 -1.86 14.27
C LYS A 105 -3.86 -1.74 15.17
N ASP A 106 -2.68 -2.06 14.62
CA ASP A 106 -1.39 -1.81 15.26
C ASP A 106 -0.88 -0.45 14.76
N TYR A 107 -1.41 0.60 15.37
CA TYR A 107 -1.17 1.97 14.93
C TYR A 107 0.24 2.47 15.31
N GLU A 108 0.85 1.92 16.36
CA GLU A 108 2.23 2.24 16.72
C GLU A 108 3.23 1.74 15.67
N GLU A 109 3.07 0.50 15.22
CA GLU A 109 3.88 -0.03 14.13
C GLU A 109 3.57 0.69 12.81
N SER A 110 2.30 1.00 12.51
CA SER A 110 1.98 1.75 11.29
C SER A 110 2.68 3.12 11.26
N ILE A 111 2.64 3.88 12.36
CA ILE A 111 3.35 5.16 12.51
C ILE A 111 4.86 4.99 12.31
N THR A 112 5.44 3.93 12.86
CA THR A 112 6.86 3.63 12.74
C THR A 112 7.26 3.44 11.27
N TYR A 113 6.50 2.63 10.52
CA TYR A 113 6.80 2.38 9.11
C TYR A 113 6.51 3.58 8.20
N TYR A 114 5.45 4.35 8.43
CA TYR A 114 5.22 5.60 7.69
C TYR A 114 6.31 6.63 7.96
N THR A 115 6.78 6.73 9.21
CA THR A 115 7.88 7.64 9.55
C THR A 115 9.16 7.22 8.84
N ARG A 116 9.46 5.91 8.76
CA ARG A 116 10.57 5.41 7.95
C ARG A 116 10.38 5.75 6.47
N ALA A 117 9.19 5.50 5.91
CA ALA A 117 8.88 5.80 4.51
C ALA A 117 9.14 7.28 4.17
N LEU A 118 8.67 8.22 5.01
CA LEU A 118 8.88 9.66 4.83
C LEU A 118 10.36 10.11 4.84
N ASN A 119 11.25 9.29 5.41
CA ASN A 119 12.69 9.59 5.47
C ASN A 119 13.49 8.93 4.33
N THR A 120 12.84 8.30 3.37
CA THR A 120 13.49 7.69 2.20
C THR A 120 13.58 8.65 1.02
N LYS A 121 14.46 8.36 0.06
CA LYS A 121 14.58 9.15 -1.19
C LYS A 121 13.35 9.05 -2.09
N GLY A 122 12.61 7.94 -2.03
CA GLY A 122 11.40 7.77 -2.82
C GLY A 122 10.16 8.44 -2.22
N ALA A 123 10.24 9.02 -1.02
CA ALA A 123 9.23 9.94 -0.51
C ALA A 123 9.42 11.32 -1.15
N ILE A 124 8.91 11.46 -2.37
CA ILE A 124 9.11 12.66 -3.19
C ILE A 124 8.26 13.83 -2.70
N ARG A 125 8.86 15.02 -2.74
CA ARG A 125 8.19 16.26 -2.30
C ARG A 125 6.94 16.52 -3.14
N ASN A 126 5.91 17.01 -2.47
CA ASN A 126 4.59 17.25 -3.05
C ASN A 126 4.61 18.23 -4.24
N ASP A 127 5.56 19.17 -4.25
CA ASP A 127 5.78 20.17 -5.29
C ASP A 127 6.66 19.70 -6.45
N SER A 128 7.14 18.44 -6.43
CA SER A 128 8.00 17.90 -7.48
C SER A 128 7.22 17.61 -8.77
N THR A 129 7.73 18.09 -9.90
CA THR A 129 7.34 17.56 -11.22
C THR A 129 7.92 16.15 -11.36
N TYR A 130 7.09 15.14 -11.12
CA TYR A 130 7.48 13.74 -11.30
C TYR A 130 6.78 13.14 -12.51
N LEU A 131 7.56 12.63 -13.46
CA LEU A 131 7.05 11.90 -14.62
C LEU A 131 7.17 10.40 -14.31
N VAL A 132 6.04 9.73 -14.10
CA VAL A 132 5.98 8.27 -14.12
C VAL A 132 6.09 7.86 -15.58
N ILE A 133 7.25 7.35 -15.99
CA ILE A 133 7.40 6.75 -17.32
C ILE A 133 7.07 5.26 -17.14
N ASN A 134 5.83 4.89 -17.42
CA ASN A 134 5.45 3.48 -17.48
C ASN A 134 5.91 2.90 -18.83
N ILE A 135 7.00 2.14 -18.81
CA ILE A 135 7.49 1.40 -19.98
C ILE A 135 6.88 0.00 -19.93
N PRO A 136 6.05 -0.40 -20.91
CA PRO A 136 5.42 -1.72 -20.89
C PRO A 136 6.46 -2.84 -20.78
N ASN A 137 6.24 -3.77 -19.85
CA ASN A 137 7.08 -4.94 -19.57
C ASN A 137 8.46 -4.65 -18.94
N GLU A 138 8.70 -3.44 -18.41
CA GLU A 138 9.84 -3.16 -17.53
C GLU A 138 9.32 -2.97 -16.11
N TRP A 139 9.29 -4.04 -15.32
CA TRP A 139 8.66 -4.06 -14.01
C TRP A 139 9.59 -3.62 -12.86
N GLU A 140 10.86 -3.31 -13.13
CA GLU A 140 11.89 -3.12 -12.10
C GLU A 140 12.50 -1.70 -12.08
N SER A 141 11.83 -0.70 -12.65
CA SER A 141 12.36 0.66 -12.58
C SER A 141 12.25 1.22 -11.17
N ASP A 142 13.34 1.78 -10.64
CA ASP A 142 13.36 2.44 -9.32
C ASP A 142 12.31 3.57 -9.22
N SER A 143 11.88 4.12 -10.36
CA SER A 143 10.81 5.12 -10.46
C SER A 143 9.45 4.63 -9.98
N ASP A 144 9.20 3.32 -10.04
CA ASP A 144 7.87 2.75 -9.80
C ASP A 144 7.53 2.69 -8.31
N TYR A 145 8.51 3.01 -7.45
CA TYR A 145 8.39 2.91 -6.00
C TYR A 145 8.40 4.26 -5.29
N TYR A 146 8.29 5.36 -6.03
CA TYR A 146 8.16 6.69 -5.43
C TYR A 146 6.72 6.97 -5.01
N VAL A 147 6.58 7.64 -3.87
CA VAL A 147 5.31 7.99 -3.25
C VAL A 147 5.35 9.47 -2.88
N ARG A 148 4.26 10.21 -3.12
CA ARG A 148 4.15 11.60 -2.66
C ARG A 148 4.13 11.64 -1.13
N GLN A 149 4.87 12.58 -0.54
CA GLN A 149 4.91 12.74 0.92
C GLN A 149 3.52 12.92 1.53
N TYR A 150 2.63 13.66 0.86
CA TYR A 150 1.26 13.88 1.35
C TYR A 150 0.46 12.59 1.50
N GLU A 151 0.68 11.57 0.66
CA GLU A 151 -0.02 10.30 0.75
C GLU A 151 0.40 9.55 2.02
N ILE A 152 1.71 9.55 2.31
CA ILE A 152 2.24 8.91 3.52
C ILE A 152 1.79 9.69 4.77
N GLN A 153 1.83 11.02 4.71
CA GLN A 153 1.38 11.89 5.81
C GLN A 153 -0.10 11.70 6.11
N TYR A 154 -0.95 11.62 5.08
CA TYR A 154 -2.36 11.33 5.27
C TYR A 154 -2.57 10.02 6.07
N GLU A 155 -1.90 8.95 5.66
CA GLU A 155 -2.06 7.64 6.32
C GLU A 155 -1.48 7.58 7.74
N ARG A 156 -0.38 8.30 7.97
CA ARG A 156 0.22 8.45 9.30
C ARG A 156 -0.63 9.33 10.21
N GLY A 157 -1.22 10.40 9.67
CA GLY A 157 -2.13 11.30 10.37
C GLY A 157 -3.33 10.56 10.96
N ILE A 158 -3.97 9.68 10.17
CA ILE A 158 -5.04 8.81 10.66
C ILE A 158 -4.56 7.91 11.81
N SER A 159 -3.37 7.32 11.67
CA SER A 159 -2.81 6.46 12.71
C SER A 159 -2.53 7.25 14.00
N TYR A 160 -2.10 8.52 13.89
CA TYR A 160 -1.97 9.42 15.04
C TYR A 160 -3.31 9.75 15.70
N VAL A 161 -4.41 9.87 14.95
CA VAL A 161 -5.76 10.07 15.54
C VAL A 161 -6.11 8.88 16.43
N TYR A 162 -5.94 7.65 15.93
CA TYR A 162 -6.21 6.43 16.72
C TYR A 162 -5.33 6.32 17.97
N GLU A 163 -4.07 6.76 17.86
CA GLU A 163 -3.12 6.84 18.99
C GLU A 163 -3.32 8.08 19.89
N LYS A 164 -4.36 8.88 19.64
CA LYS A 164 -4.69 10.12 20.37
C LYS A 164 -3.57 11.16 20.37
N LYS A 165 -2.66 11.09 19.40
CA LYS A 165 -1.55 12.02 19.17
C LYS A 165 -2.03 13.19 18.29
N TYR A 166 -3.07 13.90 18.75
CA TYR A 166 -3.84 14.83 17.91
C TYR A 166 -3.02 15.97 17.31
N ALA A 167 -2.06 16.53 18.03
CA ALA A 167 -1.20 17.59 17.49
C ALA A 167 -0.36 17.12 16.28
N LEU A 168 0.13 15.88 16.33
CA LEU A 168 0.86 15.28 15.20
C LEU A 168 -0.10 14.91 14.06
N ALA A 169 -1.29 14.39 14.39
CA ALA A 169 -2.33 14.09 13.41
C ALA A 169 -2.73 15.34 12.61
N ILE A 170 -3.01 16.45 13.30
CA ILE A 170 -3.38 17.74 12.69
C ILE A 170 -2.28 18.22 11.75
N ALA A 171 -1.01 18.15 12.17
CA ALA A 171 0.12 18.58 11.36
C ALA A 171 0.22 17.79 10.04
N ASP A 172 0.14 16.46 10.12
CA ASP A 172 0.21 15.59 8.94
C ASP A 172 -1.00 15.76 8.01
N LEU A 173 -2.22 15.80 8.56
CA LEU A 173 -3.46 15.92 7.79
C LEU A 173 -3.59 17.28 7.11
N LEU A 174 -3.16 18.38 7.76
CA LEU A 174 -3.13 19.70 7.15
C LEU A 174 -2.16 19.78 5.98
N GLU A 175 -0.99 19.16 6.10
CA GLU A 175 -0.03 19.11 4.99
C GLU A 175 -0.63 18.34 3.81
N ALA A 176 -1.30 17.22 4.09
CA ALA A 176 -1.92 16.42 3.04
C ALA A 176 -3.05 17.14 2.31
N LEU A 177 -3.89 17.88 3.04
CA LEU A 177 -5.03 18.62 2.48
C LEU A 177 -4.62 19.75 1.52
N LYS A 178 -3.35 20.19 1.52
CA LYS A 178 -2.86 21.20 0.56
C LYS A 178 -2.84 20.71 -0.89
N TYR A 179 -2.77 19.40 -1.09
CA TYR A 179 -2.46 18.79 -2.39
C TYR A 179 -3.55 17.88 -2.91
N VAL A 180 -4.60 17.62 -2.12
CA VAL A 180 -5.70 16.77 -2.53
C VAL A 180 -7.01 17.52 -2.35
N ASP A 181 -7.55 17.97 -3.49
CA ASP A 181 -8.71 18.87 -3.55
C ASP A 181 -10.04 18.20 -3.16
N ASP A 182 -10.09 16.86 -3.10
CA ASP A 182 -11.32 16.10 -2.80
C ASP A 182 -11.08 15.04 -1.73
N TYR A 183 -10.93 15.50 -0.48
CA TYR A 183 -10.68 14.63 0.66
C TYR A 183 -11.63 14.91 1.83
N PRO A 184 -12.95 14.70 1.65
CA PRO A 184 -13.91 14.79 2.75
C PRO A 184 -13.52 13.88 3.93
N ASN A 185 -12.88 12.74 3.65
CA ASN A 185 -12.27 11.88 4.67
C ASN A 185 -11.19 12.60 5.50
N ALA A 186 -10.30 13.39 4.89
CA ALA A 186 -9.20 14.06 5.59
C ALA A 186 -9.73 15.25 6.37
N MET A 187 -10.73 15.96 5.84
CA MET A 187 -11.44 17.00 6.58
C MET A 187 -12.18 16.40 7.80
N SER A 188 -12.79 15.23 7.64
CA SER A 188 -13.43 14.50 8.76
C SER A 188 -12.41 14.11 9.82
N TRP A 189 -11.31 13.44 9.45
CA TRP A 189 -10.23 13.09 10.39
C TRP A 189 -9.60 14.30 11.06
N LEU A 190 -9.41 15.39 10.32
CA LEU A 190 -8.85 16.63 10.86
C LEU A 190 -9.82 17.31 11.83
N GLY A 191 -11.11 17.34 11.49
CA GLY A 191 -12.18 17.83 12.35
C GLY A 191 -12.27 17.02 13.65
N GLU A 192 -12.20 15.70 13.58
CA GLU A 192 -12.15 14.80 14.73
C GLU A 192 -10.91 15.07 15.60
N ALA A 193 -9.74 15.19 14.98
CA ALA A 193 -8.51 15.50 15.70
C ALA A 193 -8.60 16.84 16.45
N TYR A 194 -9.17 17.87 15.80
CA TYR A 194 -9.41 19.16 16.45
C TYR A 194 -10.43 19.06 17.59
N TYR A 195 -11.52 18.33 17.40
CA TYR A 195 -12.56 18.10 18.41
C TYR A 195 -11.96 17.52 19.70
N TYR A 196 -11.19 16.44 19.58
CA TYR A 196 -10.56 15.81 20.75
C TYR A 196 -9.41 16.64 21.33
N SER A 197 -8.75 17.49 20.52
CA SER A 197 -7.76 18.46 21.00
C SER A 197 -8.36 19.69 21.70
N LYS A 198 -9.70 19.79 21.76
CA LYS A 198 -10.46 20.92 22.36
C LYS A 198 -10.36 22.25 21.61
N ASP A 199 -9.99 22.21 20.33
CA ASP A 199 -10.10 23.36 19.42
C ASP A 199 -11.45 23.31 18.70
N THR A 200 -12.49 23.79 19.37
CA THR A 200 -13.88 23.72 18.87
C THR A 200 -14.09 24.55 17.60
N LEU A 201 -13.34 25.64 17.44
CA LEU A 201 -13.43 26.51 16.26
C LEU A 201 -12.97 25.77 15.00
N ASN A 202 -11.78 25.16 15.04
CA ASN A 202 -11.29 24.42 13.89
C ASN A 202 -12.04 23.09 13.71
N ALA A 203 -12.45 22.43 14.79
CA ALA A 203 -13.30 21.24 14.72
C ALA A 203 -14.57 21.53 13.91
N ARG A 204 -15.35 22.56 14.32
CA ARG A 204 -16.57 22.97 13.62
C ARG A 204 -16.29 23.29 12.15
N LYS A 205 -15.24 24.08 11.87
CA LYS A 205 -14.83 24.44 10.50
C LYS A 205 -14.62 23.22 9.60
N TYR A 206 -13.86 22.22 10.04
CA TYR A 206 -13.52 21.08 9.18
C TYR A 206 -14.62 20.03 9.15
N LEU A 207 -15.32 19.79 10.27
CA LEU A 207 -16.45 18.87 10.30
C LEU A 207 -17.61 19.39 9.45
N THR A 208 -17.93 20.70 9.48
CA THR A 208 -18.97 21.28 8.61
C THR A 208 -18.64 21.03 7.15
N LYS A 209 -17.41 21.33 6.73
CA LYS A 209 -16.97 21.03 5.36
C LYS A 209 -17.09 19.56 5.03
N ALA A 210 -16.67 18.65 5.91
CA ALA A 210 -16.79 17.22 5.66
C ALA A 210 -18.27 16.78 5.55
N SER A 211 -19.15 17.33 6.38
CA SER A 211 -20.59 17.03 6.36
C SER A 211 -21.29 17.48 5.07
N GLU A 212 -20.82 18.55 4.42
CA GLU A 212 -21.33 18.99 3.11
C GLU A 212 -21.13 17.92 2.01
N TYR A 213 -20.19 16.99 2.22
CA TYR A 213 -19.96 15.83 1.35
C TYR A 213 -20.67 14.54 1.87
N GLY A 214 -21.52 14.65 2.89
CA GLY A 214 -22.27 13.52 3.45
C GLY A 214 -21.47 12.61 4.38
N MET A 215 -20.40 13.12 5.00
CA MET A 215 -19.62 12.37 6.00
C MET A 215 -20.40 12.26 7.32
N LEU A 216 -21.07 11.12 7.53
CA LEU A 216 -21.91 10.87 8.70
C LEU A 216 -21.16 11.04 10.04
N ASP A 217 -19.94 10.51 10.13
CA ASP A 217 -19.11 10.65 11.34
C ASP A 217 -18.84 12.14 11.68
N ALA A 218 -18.73 12.99 10.66
CA ALA A 218 -18.55 14.42 10.85
C ALA A 218 -19.85 15.12 11.31
N GLU A 219 -21.01 14.70 10.78
CA GLU A 219 -22.32 15.19 11.24
C GLU A 219 -22.61 14.84 12.69
N GLU A 220 -22.23 13.63 13.12
CA GLU A 220 -22.40 13.17 14.50
C GLU A 220 -21.58 14.03 15.47
N LEU A 221 -20.28 14.23 15.18
CA LEU A 221 -19.41 15.08 16.00
C LEU A 221 -19.83 16.56 16.02
N LEU A 222 -20.43 17.08 14.95
CA LEU A 222 -20.99 18.44 14.93
C LEU A 222 -22.17 18.59 15.89
N LYS A 223 -23.07 17.61 15.93
CA LYS A 223 -24.21 17.62 16.88
C LYS A 223 -23.72 17.61 18.32
N GLU A 224 -22.71 16.79 18.62
CA GLU A 224 -22.09 16.79 19.95
C GLU A 224 -21.48 18.16 20.32
N LEU A 225 -20.89 18.88 19.36
CA LEU A 225 -20.39 20.24 19.60
C LEU A 225 -21.53 21.24 19.88
N GLU A 226 -22.67 21.10 19.22
CA GLU A 226 -23.83 21.98 19.41
C GLU A 226 -24.55 21.73 20.74
N ASP A 227 -24.59 20.49 21.22
CA ASP A 227 -25.22 20.12 22.49
C ASP A 227 -24.39 20.52 23.73
N ASN A 228 -23.10 20.81 23.55
CA ASN A 228 -22.16 21.14 24.63
C ASN A 228 -21.82 22.64 24.75
N ASP A 229 -22.35 23.49 23.86
CA ASP A 229 -22.23 24.96 23.87
C ASP A 229 -23.37 25.62 24.68
#